data_AF-A0A969HGM9-F1
#
_entry.id   AF-A0A969HGM9-F1
#
_cell.length_a   1.000
_cell.length_b   1.000
_cell.length_c   1.000
_cell.angle_alpha   90.00
_cell.angle_beta   90.00
_cell.angle_gamma   90.00
#
_symmetry.space_group_name_H-M   'P 1'
#
loop_
_entity.id
_entity.type
_entity.pdbx_description
1 polymer ?
#
loop_
_entity_poly.entity_id
_entity_poly.type
_entity_poly.pdbx_seq_one_letter_code
_entity_poly.pdbx_strand_id
1 'polypeptide(L)'
;MQVLTFTIELLEPTLVLMPGSGDANQLESFGYVPGTVLRNVLAAQFIADHQIDDLEGDDQKTEQCRNLFFDDKVRFLNAYPINQTEGRTLPVPLSWQAEKINWPTLKRMCPCLSLILVTTGPAQTQP
;
A
#
# COMPACT_ATOMS: atom_id res chain seq x y z
N MET A 1 11.27 16.73 3.29
CA MET A 1 9.87 16.41 3.63
C MET A 1 9.87 15.80 5.02
N GLN A 2 9.11 16.35 5.97
CA GLN A 2 8.97 15.75 7.30
C GLN A 2 7.90 14.67 7.25
N VAL A 3 8.18 13.50 7.81
CA VAL A 3 7.27 12.35 7.78
C VAL A 3 7.29 11.69 9.16
N LEU A 4 6.11 11.39 9.69
CA LEU A 4 5.96 10.54 10.87
C LEU A 4 5.93 9.08 10.40
N THR A 5 6.87 8.28 10.91
CA THR A 5 6.98 6.86 10.58
C THR A 5 6.61 6.03 11.78
N PHE A 6 5.79 5.00 11.56
CA PHE A 6 5.35 4.06 12.59
C PHE A 6 5.32 2.65 12.01
N THR A 7 5.50 1.67 12.89
CA THR A 7 5.38 0.24 12.57
C THR A 7 4.02 -0.24 13.04
N ILE A 8 3.29 -0.94 12.18
CA ILE A 8 2.03 -1.59 12.51
C ILE A 8 2.31 -3.08 12.64
N GLU A 9 2.03 -3.64 13.82
CA GLU A 9 2.03 -5.07 14.05
C GLU A 9 0.60 -5.60 13.86
N LEU A 10 0.43 -6.54 12.94
CA LEU A 10 -0.84 -7.23 12.76
C LEU A 10 -0.90 -8.39 13.75
N LEU A 11 -1.85 -8.33 14.69
CA LEU A 11 -2.06 -9.39 15.68
C LEU A 11 -2.67 -10.66 15.04
N GLU A 12 -3.33 -10.50 13.90
CA GLU A 12 -3.95 -11.55 13.11
C GLU A 12 -3.94 -11.20 11.61
N PRO A 13 -4.13 -12.18 10.71
CA PRO A 13 -4.25 -11.92 9.27
C PRO A 13 -5.37 -10.91 8.97
N THR A 14 -5.00 -9.75 8.42
CA THR A 14 -5.94 -8.66 8.14
C THR A 14 -6.35 -8.67 6.67
N LEU A 15 -7.65 -8.66 6.41
CA LEU A 15 -8.21 -8.54 5.06
C LEU A 15 -8.49 -7.08 4.73
N VAL A 16 -7.87 -6.59 3.64
CA VAL A 16 -8.21 -5.29 3.05
C VAL A 16 -8.63 -5.51 1.62
N LEU A 17 -9.94 -5.49 1.39
CA LEU A 17 -10.55 -5.83 0.11
C LEU A 17 -10.09 -4.86 -1.00
N MET A 18 -9.68 -5.43 -2.12
CA MET A 18 -9.36 -4.68 -3.32
C MET A 18 -10.65 -4.30 -4.06
N PRO A 19 -10.95 -3.00 -4.26
CA PRO A 19 -12.12 -2.60 -5.02
C PRO A 19 -12.04 -3.13 -6.46
N GLY A 20 -13.09 -3.81 -6.92
CA GLY A 20 -13.17 -4.32 -8.29
C GLY A 20 -12.53 -5.70 -8.53
N SER A 21 -12.07 -6.41 -7.50
CA SER A 21 -11.81 -7.86 -7.61
C SER A 21 -13.15 -8.56 -7.86
N GLY A 22 -13.30 -9.27 -8.98
CA GLY A 22 -14.56 -9.72 -9.59
C GLY A 22 -15.54 -10.51 -8.70
N ASP A 23 -15.88 -11.75 -9.09
CA ASP A 23 -16.90 -12.57 -8.42
C ASP A 23 -16.69 -12.58 -6.89
N ALA A 24 -17.79 -12.53 -6.12
CA ALA A 24 -17.81 -12.48 -4.66
C ALA A 24 -17.02 -13.63 -3.98
N ASN A 25 -16.69 -14.68 -4.73
CA ASN A 25 -15.87 -15.81 -4.26
C ASN A 25 -14.36 -15.64 -4.51
N GLN A 26 -13.93 -14.57 -5.17
CA GLN A 26 -12.54 -14.27 -5.53
C GLN A 26 -12.14 -12.88 -5.00
N LEU A 27 -12.43 -12.64 -3.72
CA LEU A 27 -12.00 -11.44 -3.03
C LEU A 27 -10.48 -11.46 -2.86
N GLU A 28 -9.80 -10.60 -3.61
CA GLU A 28 -8.36 -10.37 -3.43
C GLU A 28 -8.15 -9.28 -2.37
N SER A 29 -7.25 -9.56 -1.43
CA SER A 29 -6.78 -8.56 -0.47
C SER A 29 -5.53 -7.88 -0.99
N PHE A 30 -5.34 -6.60 -0.69
CA PHE A 30 -4.04 -5.96 -0.88
C PHE A 30 -2.97 -6.66 -0.03
N GLY A 31 -1.76 -6.81 -0.60
CA GLY A 31 -0.56 -7.26 0.13
C GLY A 31 0.10 -6.17 0.99
N TYR A 32 -0.62 -5.09 1.26
CA TYR A 32 -0.22 -3.93 2.06
C TYR A 32 -1.47 -3.26 2.63
N VAL A 33 -1.33 -2.40 3.64
CA VAL A 33 -2.47 -1.63 4.17
C VAL A 33 -2.53 -0.27 3.48
N PRO A 34 -3.61 0.06 2.75
CA PRO A 34 -3.75 1.35 2.08
C PRO A 34 -3.76 2.52 3.08
N GLY A 35 -3.15 3.64 2.70
CA GLY A 35 -3.12 4.84 3.54
C GLY A 35 -4.51 5.39 3.84
N THR A 36 -5.48 5.20 2.95
CA THR A 36 -6.89 5.54 3.16
C THR A 36 -7.54 4.70 4.27
N VAL A 37 -7.17 3.43 4.39
CA VAL A 37 -7.64 2.57 5.48
C VAL A 37 -7.05 3.06 6.81
N LEU A 38 -5.75 3.36 6.85
CA LEU A 38 -5.10 3.90 8.04
C LEU A 38 -5.70 5.23 8.48
N ARG A 39 -5.94 6.13 7.51
CA ARG A 39 -6.62 7.41 7.72
C ARG A 39 -7.97 7.21 8.40
N ASN A 40 -8.78 6.28 7.89
CA ASN A 40 -10.13 6.04 8.42
C ASN A 40 -10.10 5.39 9.81
N VAL A 41 -9.20 4.44 10.06
CA VAL A 41 -9.05 3.82 11.39
C VAL A 41 -8.66 4.87 12.43
N LEU A 42 -7.66 5.71 12.12
CA LEU A 42 -7.22 6.78 13.03
C LEU A 42 -8.27 7.87 13.20
N ALA A 43 -9.00 8.22 12.14
CA ALA A 43 -10.11 9.17 12.22
C ALA A 43 -11.23 8.64 13.12
N ALA A 44 -11.63 7.37 12.95
CA ALA A 44 -12.66 6.74 13.77
C ALA A 44 -12.26 6.71 15.25
N GLN A 45 -11.00 6.37 15.54
CA GLN A 45 -10.48 6.43 16.90
C GLN A 45 -10.51 7.86 17.46
N PHE A 46 -10.03 8.85 16.70
CA PHE A 46 -10.02 10.24 17.13
C PHE A 46 -11.44 10.77 17.43
N ILE A 47 -12.41 10.46 16.57
CA ILE A 47 -13.82 10.83 16.73
C ILE A 47 -14.39 10.24 18.02
N ALA A 48 -14.13 8.95 18.26
CA ALA A 48 -14.59 8.26 19.47
C ALA A 48 -13.95 8.84 20.75
N ASP A 49 -12.62 9.01 20.75
CA ASP A 49 -11.87 9.51 21.90
C ASP A 49 -12.26 10.95 22.29
N HIS A 50 -12.68 11.76 21.31
CA HIS A 50 -13.06 13.17 21.52
C HIS A 50 -14.58 13.39 21.54
N GLN A 51 -15.38 12.33 21.44
CA GLN A 51 -16.85 12.40 21.44
C GLN A 51 -17.37 13.44 20.44
N ILE A 52 -16.92 13.33 19.18
CA ILE A 52 -17.34 14.23 18.11
C ILE A 52 -18.64 13.67 17.52
N ASP A 53 -19.76 14.33 17.84
CA ASP A 53 -21.09 13.91 17.39
C ASP A 53 -21.45 14.47 16.00
N ASP A 54 -20.85 15.60 15.63
CA ASP A 54 -21.09 16.29 14.35
C ASP A 54 -19.76 16.75 13.74
N LEU A 55 -19.44 16.23 12.56
CA LEU A 55 -18.23 16.59 11.81
C LEU A 55 -18.32 17.97 11.14
N GLU A 56 -19.50 18.59 11.11
CA GLU A 56 -19.73 19.94 10.57
C GLU A 56 -19.70 21.03 11.66
N GLY A 57 -19.52 20.64 12.93
CA GLY A 57 -19.43 21.57 14.05
C GLY A 57 -18.26 22.56 13.97
N ASP A 58 -18.43 23.71 14.62
CA ASP A 58 -17.44 24.80 14.69
C ASP A 58 -16.53 24.73 15.94
N ASP A 59 -16.63 23.65 16.72
CA ASP A 59 -15.77 23.47 17.89
C ASP A 59 -14.37 22.95 17.51
N GLN A 60 -13.40 23.28 18.37
CA GLN A 60 -11.98 23.07 18.09
C GLN A 60 -11.62 21.61 17.76
N LYS A 61 -12.21 20.64 18.47
CA LYS A 61 -11.92 19.21 18.24
C LYS A 61 -12.41 18.74 16.86
N THR A 62 -13.53 19.29 16.39
CA THR A 62 -14.09 18.98 15.08
C THR A 62 -13.26 19.61 13.97
N GLU A 63 -12.83 20.86 14.15
CA GLU A 63 -11.88 21.51 13.23
C GLU A 63 -10.56 20.72 13.14
N GLN A 64 -10.02 20.27 14.28
CA GLN A 64 -8.81 19.45 14.31
C GLN A 64 -9.02 18.12 13.58
N CYS A 65 -10.15 17.44 13.79
CA CYS A 65 -10.48 16.20 13.09
C CYS A 65 -10.51 16.41 11.57
N ARG A 66 -11.18 17.46 11.09
CA ARG A 66 -11.21 17.82 9.67
C ARG A 66 -9.82 18.10 9.11
N ASN A 67 -9.04 18.94 9.79
CA ASN A 67 -7.69 19.30 9.37
C ASN A 67 -6.75 18.09 9.29
N LEU A 68 -6.88 17.12 10.20
CA LEU A 68 -6.02 15.94 10.26
C LEU A 68 -6.44 14.84 9.28
N PHE A 69 -7.74 14.63 9.10
CA PHE A 69 -8.26 13.44 8.44
C PHE A 69 -9.19 13.71 7.27
N PHE A 70 -9.60 14.94 6.98
CA PHE A 70 -10.56 15.23 5.90
C PHE A 70 -10.02 16.25 4.90
N ASP A 71 -9.15 17.15 5.34
CA ASP A 71 -8.41 18.07 4.49
C ASP A 71 -7.23 17.39 3.77
N ASP A 72 -6.87 17.90 2.58
CA ASP A 72 -5.70 17.45 1.80
C ASP A 72 -4.34 17.91 2.37
N LYS A 73 -4.34 18.46 3.59
CA LYS A 73 -3.14 18.97 4.29
C LYS A 73 -2.27 17.83 4.82
N VAL A 74 -2.88 16.72 5.24
CA VAL A 74 -2.18 15.53 5.76
C VAL A 74 -2.33 14.39 4.77
N ARG A 75 -1.19 13.80 4.37
CA ARG A 75 -1.16 12.67 3.44
C ARG A 75 -0.82 11.38 4.17
N PHE A 76 -1.72 10.42 4.11
CA PHE A 76 -1.51 9.07 4.64
C PHE A 76 -0.90 8.20 3.54
N LEU A 77 0.31 7.70 3.80
CA LEU A 77 1.00 6.77 2.91
C LEU A 77 0.56 5.33 3.20
N ASN A 78 0.67 4.45 2.21
CA ASN A 78 0.45 3.02 2.38
C ASN A 78 1.48 2.43 3.36
N ALA A 79 1.02 1.53 4.23
CA ALA A 79 1.89 0.72 5.06
C ALA A 79 2.27 -0.56 4.32
N TYR A 80 3.53 -0.61 3.90
CA TYR A 80 4.13 -1.76 3.23
C TYR A 80 4.75 -2.72 4.25
N PRO A 81 4.80 -4.03 3.95
CA PRO A 81 5.46 -5.02 4.80
C PRO A 81 6.91 -4.65 5.12
N ILE A 82 7.37 -5.06 6.29
CA ILE A 82 8.78 -4.96 6.67
C ILE A 82 9.43 -6.31 6.37
N ASN A 83 10.51 -6.29 5.57
CA ASN A 83 11.35 -7.45 5.39
C ASN A 83 12.23 -7.63 6.65
N GLN A 84 12.33 -8.85 7.16
CA GLN A 84 13.06 -9.18 8.40
C GLN A 84 14.55 -8.80 8.34
N THR A 85 15.11 -8.68 7.14
CA THR A 85 16.54 -8.40 6.90
C THR A 85 16.83 -7.02 6.29
N GLU A 86 15.88 -6.44 5.55
CA GLU A 86 16.13 -5.26 4.70
C GLU A 86 15.30 -4.02 5.08
N GLY A 87 14.42 -4.13 6.10
CA GLY A 87 13.60 -3.01 6.56
C GLY A 87 12.33 -2.80 5.73
N ARG A 88 11.83 -1.56 5.69
CA ARG A 88 10.57 -1.20 5.00
C ARG A 88 10.66 -1.52 3.51
N THR A 89 9.72 -2.32 3.00
CA THR A 89 9.59 -2.57 1.55
C THR A 89 8.84 -1.44 0.86
N LEU A 90 8.99 -1.34 -0.47
CA LEU A 90 8.26 -0.43 -1.34
C LEU A 90 7.86 -1.16 -2.62
N PRO A 91 6.74 -0.78 -3.26
CA PRO A 91 6.38 -1.35 -4.55
C PRO A 91 7.43 -0.96 -5.59
N VAL A 92 7.69 -1.87 -6.52
CA VAL A 92 8.56 -1.59 -7.66
C VAL A 92 7.95 -0.40 -8.44
N PRO A 93 8.70 0.70 -8.64
CA PRO A 93 8.20 1.83 -9.40
C PRO A 93 7.77 1.39 -10.80
N LEU A 94 6.62 1.89 -11.27
CA LEU A 94 6.15 1.61 -12.64
C LEU A 94 7.16 2.04 -13.71
N SER A 95 8.01 3.03 -13.41
CA SER A 95 9.10 3.45 -14.29
C SER A 95 10.16 2.37 -14.53
N TRP A 96 10.19 1.31 -13.73
CA TRP A 96 11.06 0.14 -13.94
C TRP A 96 10.38 -0.97 -14.74
N GLN A 97 9.10 -0.84 -15.06
CA GLN A 97 8.45 -1.76 -15.97
C GLN A 97 9.00 -1.53 -17.38
N ALA A 98 9.71 -2.52 -17.89
CA ALA A 98 10.09 -2.60 -19.28
C ALA A 98 9.16 -3.57 -20.01
N GLU A 99 8.89 -3.29 -21.28
CA GLU A 99 8.21 -4.27 -22.14
C GLU A 99 9.01 -5.57 -22.14
N LYS A 100 8.31 -6.71 -22.08
CA LYS A 100 8.95 -8.01 -22.15
C LYS A 100 9.59 -8.16 -23.53
N ILE A 101 10.90 -7.92 -23.62
CA ILE A 101 11.63 -8.05 -24.87
C ILE A 101 11.68 -9.53 -25.25
N ASN A 102 11.35 -9.85 -26.50
CA ASN A 102 11.43 -11.20 -27.02
C ASN A 102 12.91 -11.63 -27.12
N TRP A 103 13.28 -12.68 -26.36
CA TRP A 103 14.67 -13.15 -26.19
C TRP A 103 15.46 -13.42 -27.49
N PRO A 104 14.88 -13.97 -28.56
CA PRO A 104 15.60 -14.19 -29.83
C PRO A 104 16.05 -12.89 -30.49
N THR A 105 15.30 -11.80 -30.31
CA THR A 105 15.58 -10.48 -30.91
C THR A 105 16.75 -9.79 -30.21
N LEU A 106 16.82 -9.93 -28.88
CA LEU A 106 17.82 -9.26 -28.03
C LEU A 106 19.24 -9.84 -28.22
N LYS A 107 19.36 -11.18 -28.33
CA LYS A 107 20.64 -11.86 -28.60
C LYS A 107 21.29 -11.44 -29.92
N ARG A 108 20.49 -11.01 -30.91
CA ARG A 108 20.98 -10.58 -32.22
C ARG A 108 21.56 -9.16 -32.21
N MET A 109 21.13 -8.31 -31.28
CA MET A 109 21.51 -6.89 -31.24
C MET A 109 22.69 -6.60 -30.31
N CYS A 110 22.83 -7.31 -29.19
CA CYS A 110 23.88 -7.04 -28.20
C CYS A 110 24.40 -8.34 -27.55
N PRO A 111 25.49 -8.96 -28.06
CA PRO A 111 26.00 -10.22 -27.50
C PRO A 111 26.63 -10.10 -26.10
N CYS A 112 26.85 -8.87 -25.60
CA CYS A 112 27.56 -8.60 -24.34
C CYS A 112 26.65 -8.14 -23.18
N LEU A 113 25.33 -8.05 -23.39
CA LEU A 113 24.44 -7.45 -22.39
C LEU A 113 24.09 -8.48 -21.28
N SER A 114 24.72 -8.34 -20.12
CA SER A 114 24.35 -9.09 -18.90
C SER A 114 23.18 -8.37 -18.20
N LEU A 115 21.95 -8.79 -18.49
CA LEU A 115 20.76 -8.29 -17.81
C LEU A 115 20.53 -9.08 -16.51
N ILE A 116 20.39 -8.38 -15.37
CA ILE A 116 19.94 -9.01 -14.11
C ILE A 116 18.44 -9.30 -14.27
N LEU A 117 18.13 -10.58 -14.49
CA LEU A 117 16.77 -11.07 -14.64
C LEU A 117 16.21 -11.38 -13.24
N VAL A 118 15.42 -10.49 -12.66
CA VAL A 118 14.61 -10.85 -11.47
C VAL A 118 13.39 -11.60 -11.97
N THR A 119 13.49 -12.92 -12.07
CA THR A 119 12.33 -13.76 -12.39
C THR A 119 11.49 -13.94 -11.13
N THR A 120 10.30 -13.34 -11.08
CA THR A 120 9.25 -13.88 -10.22
C THR A 120 8.80 -15.19 -10.86
N GLY A 121 9.36 -16.31 -10.41
CA GLY A 121 9.00 -17.63 -10.91
C GLY A 121 7.53 -17.92 -10.62
N PRO A 122 6.80 -18.61 -11.51
CA PRO A 122 5.47 -19.10 -11.17
C PRO A 122 5.60 -20.15 -10.07
N ALA A 123 4.74 -20.08 -9.06
CA ALA A 123 4.59 -21.13 -8.06
C ALA A 123 4.25 -22.44 -8.77
N GLN A 124 5.22 -23.34 -8.85
CA GLN A 124 4.99 -24.72 -9.26
C GLN A 124 4.35 -25.46 -8.09
N THR A 125 3.04 -25.66 -8.14
CA THR A 125 2.36 -26.70 -7.37
C THR A 125 1.97 -27.82 -8.32
N GLN A 126 2.72 -28.91 -8.29
CA GLN A 126 2.25 -30.26 -8.62
C GLN A 126 2.89 -31.24 -7.62
N PRO A 127 2.14 -32.28 -7.26
CA PRO A 127 2.49 -33.62 -7.73
C PRO A 127 1.63 -34.06 -8.92
#